data_AF-A0A410DQ94-F1
#
_entry.id   AF-A0A410DQ94-F1
#
_cell.length_a   1.000
_cell.length_b   1.000
_cell.length_c   1.000
_cell.angle_alpha   90.00
_cell.angle_beta   90.00
_cell.angle_gamma   90.00
#
_symmetry.space_group_name_H-M   'P 1'
#
loop_
_entity.id
_entity.type
_entity.pdbx_description
1 polymer ?
#
loop_
_entity_poly.entity_id
_entity_poly.type
_entity_poly.pdbx_seq_one_letter_code
_entity_poly.pdbx_strand_id
1 'polypeptide(L)' 'MNLLECYIKEVKSIKPCKEEWTKKFNKKFLTIKVVVNCYGNIQKHETVESEEDWKKIKERGYFLW' A
#
# COMPACT_ATOMS: atom_id res chain seq x y z
N MET A 1 19.87 0.34 8.67
CA MET A 1 18.51 -0.23 8.61
C MET A 1 18.25 -0.51 7.14
N ASN A 2 18.12 -1.77 6.74
CA ASN A 2 17.99 -2.13 5.31
C ASN A 2 16.52 -1.99 4.91
N LEU A 3 16.27 -1.29 3.81
CA LEU A 3 14.94 -1.21 3.21
C LEU A 3 14.63 -2.57 2.58
N LEU A 4 13.51 -3.17 2.97
CA LEU A 4 13.05 -4.46 2.47
C LEU A 4 12.12 -4.25 1.28
N GLU A 5 12.47 -4.86 0.16
CA GLU A 5 11.62 -4.90 -1.03
C GLU A 5 10.56 -6.00 -0.87
N CYS A 6 9.33 -5.57 -0.64
CA CYS A 6 8.18 -6.44 -0.44
C CYS A 6 7.31 -6.44 -1.70
N TYR A 7 7.52 -7.43 -2.57
CA TYR A 7 6.85 -7.53 -3.87
C TYR A 7 5.37 -7.83 -3.73
N ILE A 8 4.52 -7.12 -4.47
CA ILE A 8 3.07 -7.32 -4.43
C ILE A 8 2.73 -8.61 -5.14
N LYS A 9 2.27 -9.61 -4.38
CA LYS A 9 1.81 -10.89 -4.91
C LYS A 9 0.35 -10.80 -5.36
N GLU A 10 -0.48 -10.16 -4.56
CA GLU A 10 -1.92 -10.10 -4.82
C GLU A 10 -2.56 -8.88 -4.14
N VAL A 11 -3.43 -8.17 -4.85
CA VAL A 11 -4.23 -7.09 -4.27
C VAL A 11 -5.60 -7.65 -3.89
N LYS A 12 -5.88 -7.75 -2.59
CA LYS A 12 -7.14 -8.30 -2.07
C LYS A 12 -8.27 -7.29 -2.13
N SER A 13 -8.01 -6.04 -1.78
CA SER A 13 -9.04 -5.00 -1.74
C SER A 13 -8.42 -3.62 -1.80
N ILE A 14 -9.09 -2.70 -2.51
CA ILE A 14 -8.78 -1.27 -2.48
C ILE A 14 -10.09 -0.57 -2.13
N LYS A 15 -10.10 0.24 -1.08
CA LYS A 15 -11.28 0.99 -0.65
C LYS A 15 -10.90 2.45 -0.42
N PRO A 16 -11.77 3.42 -0.73
CA PRO A 16 -11.53 4.81 -0.38
C PRO A 16 -11.52 4.95 1.15
N CYS A 17 -10.44 5.51 1.69
CA CYS A 17 -10.34 5.84 3.09
C CYS A 17 -11.17 7.10 3.35
N LYS A 18 -12.17 7.00 4.22
CA LYS A 18 -13.07 8.11 4.62
C LYS A 18 -12.82 8.56 6.05
N GLU A 19 -11.64 8.27 6.59
CA GLU A 19 -11.32 8.62 7.96
C GLU A 19 -11.27 10.15 8.14
N GLU A 20 -11.59 10.63 9.33
CA GLU A 20 -11.70 12.07 9.56
C GLU A 20 -10.34 12.78 9.43
N TRP A 21 -9.24 12.10 9.73
CA TRP A 21 -7.90 12.64 9.54
C TRP A 21 -7.58 12.89 8.06
N THR A 22 -8.18 12.15 7.12
CA THR A 22 -7.97 12.37 5.68
C THR A 22 -8.54 13.71 5.24
N LYS A 23 -9.52 14.29 5.97
CA LYS A 23 -10.06 15.63 5.66
C LYS A 23 -9.03 16.75 5.87
N LYS A 24 -8.00 16.52 6.70
CA LYS A 24 -6.90 17.48 6.92
C LYS A 24 -5.95 17.55 5.73
N PHE A 25 -5.95 16.53 4.89
CA PHE A 25 -5.10 16.44 3.72
C PHE A 25 -6.02 16.58 2.50
N ASN A 26 -5.76 17.54 1.62
CA ASN A 26 -6.56 17.74 0.40
C ASN A 26 -6.21 16.66 -0.67
N LYS A 27 -6.14 15.39 -0.25
CA LYS A 27 -5.75 14.24 -1.06
C LYS A 27 -6.72 13.09 -0.82
N LYS A 28 -6.90 12.27 -1.86
CA LYS A 28 -7.67 11.03 -1.77
C LYS A 28 -6.79 9.93 -1.23
N PHE A 29 -7.21 9.32 -0.13
CA PHE A 29 -6.54 8.17 0.46
C PHE A 29 -7.31 6.90 0.15
N LEU A 30 -6.57 5.82 -0.03
CA LEU A 30 -7.06 4.49 -0.33
C LEU A 30 -6.50 3.53 0.74
N THR A 31 -7.40 2.82 1.40
CA THR A 31 -7.05 1.66 2.22
C THR A 31 -6.85 0.46 1.30
N ILE A 32 -5.65 -0.09 1.30
CA ILE A 32 -5.20 -1.12 0.39
C ILE A 32 -4.82 -2.35 1.21
N LYS A 33 -5.50 -3.46 0.92
CA LYS A 33 -5.15 -4.80 1.44
C LYS A 33 -4.44 -5.57 0.36
N VAL A 34 -3.20 -5.95 0.62
CA VAL A 34 -2.33 -6.69 -0.29
C VAL A 34 -1.71 -7.89 0.40
N VAL A 35 -1.34 -8.88 -0.39
CA VAL A 35 -0.42 -9.93 0.00
C VAL A 35 0.91 -9.59 -0.66
N VAL A 36 1.95 -9.49 0.15
CA VAL A 36 3.32 -9.19 -0.31
C VAL A 36 4.23 -10.37 -0.01
N ASN A 37 5.26 -10.52 -0.83
CA ASN A 37 6.36 -11.44 -0.58
C ASN A 37 7.63 -10.65 -0.30
N CYS A 38 8.08 -10.67 0.96
CA CYS A 38 9.32 -10.04 1.38
C CYS A 38 10.38 -11.15 1.51
N TYR A 39 11.23 -11.32 0.51
CA TYR A 39 12.34 -12.31 0.49
C TYR A 39 11.94 -13.75 0.89
N GLY A 40 10.78 -14.23 0.42
CA GLY A 40 10.25 -15.56 0.71
C GLY A 40 9.20 -15.59 1.82
N ASN A 41 9.04 -14.50 2.58
CA ASN A 41 7.99 -14.36 3.57
C ASN A 41 6.72 -13.77 2.95
N ILE A 42 5.69 -14.61 2.80
CA ILE A 42 4.38 -14.19 2.29
C ILE A 42 3.53 -13.71 3.46
N GLN A 43 3.21 -12.43 3.46
CA GLN A 43 2.41 -11.81 4.50
C GLN A 43 1.28 -10.96 3.93
N LYS A 44 0.18 -10.91 4.68
CA LYS A 44 -0.92 -9.98 4.41
C LYS A 44 -0.54 -8.63 5.02
N HIS A 45 -0.69 -7.57 4.26
CA HIS A 45 -0.43 -6.23 4.70
C HIS A 45 -1.61 -5.32 4.34
N GLU A 46 -1.96 -4.44 5.28
CA GLU A 46 -2.94 -3.38 5.08
C GLU A 46 -2.22 -2.05 5.27
N THR A 47 -2.31 -1.18 4.27
CA THR A 47 -1.78 0.19 4.36
C THR A 47 -2.83 1.20 3.89
N VAL A 48 -2.68 2.44 4.31
CA VAL A 48 -3.45 3.58 3.81
C VAL A 48 -2.50 4.50 3.05
N GLU A 49 -2.62 4.50 1.73
CA GLU A 49 -1.78 5.30 0.85
C GLU A 49 -2.62 6.37 0.14
N SER A 50 -1.98 7.46 -0.27
CA SER A 50 -2.62 8.39 -1.20
C SER A 50 -2.81 7.72 -2.56
N GLU A 51 -3.82 8.13 -3.33
CA GLU A 51 -4.04 7.59 -4.68
C GLU A 51 -2.81 7.77 -5.58
N GLU A 52 -2.10 8.90 -5.45
CA GLU A 52 -0.85 9.17 -6.16
C GLU A 52 0.25 8.19 -5.78
N ASP A 53 0.39 7.88 -4.49
CA ASP A 53 1.45 6.98 -4.01
C ASP A 53 1.16 5.54 -4.39
N TRP A 54 -0.10 5.13 -4.27
CA TRP A 54 -0.56 3.82 -4.72
C TRP A 54 -0.30 3.58 -6.21
N LYS A 55 -0.48 4.60 -7.07
CA LYS A 55 -0.13 4.50 -8.51
C LYS A 55 1.36 4.22 -8.68
N LYS A 56 2.24 4.91 -7.97
CA LYS A 56 3.70 4.67 -8.01
C LYS A 56 4.06 3.29 -7.49
N ILE A 57 3.45 2.85 -6.38
CA ILE A 57 3.63 1.53 -5.80
C ILE A 57 3.23 0.43 -6.77
N LYS A 58 2.10 0.61 -7.47
CA LYS A 58 1.61 -0.32 -8.48
C LYS A 58 2.50 -0.36 -9.71
N GLU A 59 3.04 0.78 -10.13
CA GLU A 59 3.97 0.89 -11.25
C GLU A 59 5.30 0.20 -10.97
N ARG A 60 5.87 0.37 -9.77
CA ARG A 60 7.09 -0.34 -9.36
C ARG A 60 6.85 -1.81 -9.00
N GLY A 61 5.65 -2.17 -8.56
CA GLY A 61 5.25 -3.56 -8.25
C GLY A 61 5.66 -4.09 -6.87
N TYR A 62 6.22 -3.24 -6.01
CA TYR A 62 6.65 -3.62 -4.66
C TYR A 62 6.42 -2.49 -3.64
N PHE A 63 6.34 -2.86 -2.38
CA PHE A 63 6.47 -1.95 -1.25
C PHE A 63 7.92 -1.90 -0.78
N LEU A 64 8.31 -0.76 -0.22
CA LEU A 64 9.66 -0.52 0.24
C LEU A 64 9.53 -0.05 1.69
N TRP A 65 9.87 -0.92 2.63
CA TRP A 65 9.68 -0.72 4.09
C TRP A 65 11.01 -0.77 4.83
#